data_AF-A0A1X1ZCK2-F1
#
_entry.id   AF-A0A1X1ZCK2-F1
#
_cell.length_a   1.000
_cell.length_b   1.000
_cell.length_c   1.000
_cell.angle_alpha   90.00
_cell.angle_beta   90.00
_cell.angle_gamma   90.00
#
_symmetry.space_group_name_H-M   'P 1'
#
loop_
_entity.id
_entity.type
_entity.pdbx_description
1 polymer ?
#
loop_
_entity_poly.entity_id
_entity_poly.type
_entity_poly.pdbx_seq_one_letter_code
_entity_poly.pdbx_strand_id
1 'polypeptide(L)'
;MYDAIDERRRYRIESTAREIADLAGHDRLVERVLEDSRVEALLGEALEAAARTGFEAKRRLLGRAVADALLSEDEAAVDYAALIVTALTQLEPLHVRALIRLERHTDLKYEQAAEWDQLAVHRTLAEPVAAALIYTGVATPGMAAGPPMYVREITEFGRALLGQLRGVADEEMERLAD
;
A
#
# COMPACT_ATOMS: atom_id res chain seq x y z
N MET A 1 -21.30 11.39 19.04
CA MET A 1 -19.87 11.35 18.65
C MET A 1 -19.41 9.93 18.38
N TYR A 2 -19.61 9.01 19.34
CA TYR A 2 -19.42 7.56 19.12
C TYR A 2 -20.20 7.06 17.89
N ASP A 3 -21.49 7.41 17.78
CA ASP A 3 -22.33 7.00 16.64
C ASP A 3 -21.77 7.43 15.28
N ALA A 4 -21.21 8.65 15.18
CA ALA A 4 -20.64 9.16 13.93
C ALA A 4 -19.31 8.47 13.55
N ILE A 5 -18.53 8.01 14.55
CA ILE A 5 -17.30 7.25 14.31
C ILE A 5 -17.64 5.84 13.83
N ASP A 6 -18.59 5.19 14.50
CA ASP A 6 -19.07 3.86 14.15
C ASP A 6 -19.75 3.83 12.78
N GLU A 7 -20.56 4.85 12.48
CA GLU A 7 -21.22 5.00 11.17
C GLU A 7 -20.19 5.13 10.05
N ARG A 8 -19.16 5.98 10.21
CA ARG A 8 -18.08 6.10 9.23
C ARG A 8 -17.28 4.81 9.07
N ARG A 9 -17.02 4.11 10.17
CA ARG A 9 -16.31 2.82 10.16
C ARG A 9 -17.12 1.78 9.38
N ARG A 10 -18.42 1.66 9.68
CA ARG A 10 -19.35 0.76 9.01
C ARG A 10 -19.45 1.09 7.52
N TYR A 11 -19.62 2.37 7.17
CA TYR A 11 -19.66 2.82 5.79
C TYR A 11 -18.41 2.42 5.00
N ARG A 12 -17.22 2.57 5.59
CA ARG A 12 -15.96 2.15 4.93
C ARG A 12 -15.89 0.64 4.71
N ILE A 13 -16.29 -0.16 5.69
CA ILE A 13 -16.35 -1.62 5.56
C ILE A 13 -17.34 -2.01 4.46
N GLU A 14 -18.57 -1.49 4.52
CA GLU A 14 -19.63 -1.82 3.56
C GLU A 14 -19.29 -1.37 2.13
N SER A 15 -18.71 -0.17 1.97
CA SER A 15 -18.29 0.32 0.66
C SER A 15 -17.17 -0.52 0.06
N THR A 16 -16.14 -0.86 0.85
CA THR A 16 -15.05 -1.72 0.37
C THR A 16 -15.53 -3.15 0.09
N ALA A 17 -16.39 -3.73 0.93
CA ALA A 17 -16.97 -5.05 0.68
C ALA A 17 -17.83 -5.07 -0.59
N ARG A 18 -18.61 -4.02 -0.83
CA ARG A 18 -19.39 -3.86 -2.06
C ARG A 18 -18.49 -3.74 -3.29
N GLU A 19 -17.44 -2.93 -3.22
CA GLU A 19 -16.47 -2.78 -4.30
C GLU A 19 -15.80 -4.12 -4.65
N ILE A 20 -15.40 -4.91 -3.65
CA ILE A 20 -14.85 -6.27 -3.86
C ILE A 20 -15.87 -7.15 -4.59
N ALA A 21 -17.13 -7.17 -4.11
CA ALA A 21 -18.18 -7.99 -4.70
C ALA A 21 -18.56 -7.53 -6.13
N ASP A 22 -18.54 -6.23 -6.41
CA ASP A 22 -18.80 -5.67 -7.73
C ASP A 22 -17.68 -6.03 -8.72
N LEU A 23 -16.43 -6.11 -8.26
CA LEU A 23 -15.28 -6.47 -9.09
C LEU A 23 -15.15 -7.98 -9.32
N ALA A 24 -15.31 -8.79 -8.27
CA ALA A 24 -15.06 -10.24 -8.33
C ALA A 24 -16.32 -11.08 -8.60
N GLY A 25 -17.51 -10.51 -8.38
CA GLY A 25 -18.78 -11.22 -8.36
C GLY A 25 -19.12 -11.75 -6.96
N HIS A 26 -20.37 -11.53 -6.53
CA HIS A 26 -20.84 -11.92 -5.20
C HIS A 26 -20.74 -13.44 -4.95
N ASP A 27 -21.20 -14.25 -5.91
CA ASP A 27 -21.19 -15.71 -5.77
C ASP A 27 -19.76 -16.24 -5.67
N ARG A 28 -18.84 -15.70 -6.47
CA ARG A 28 -17.42 -16.05 -6.44
C ARG A 28 -16.77 -15.69 -5.12
N LEU A 29 -17.08 -14.51 -4.57
CA LEU A 29 -16.61 -14.09 -3.25
C LEU A 29 -17.06 -15.07 -2.17
N VAL A 30 -18.35 -15.44 -2.14
CA VAL A 30 -18.89 -16.37 -1.14
C VAL A 30 -18.29 -17.76 -1.30
N GLU A 31 -18.22 -18.29 -2.53
CA GLU A 31 -17.61 -19.59 -2.83
C GLU A 31 -16.16 -19.64 -2.34
N ARG A 32 -15.32 -18.69 -2.75
CA ARG A 32 -13.89 -18.68 -2.42
C ARG A 32 -13.61 -18.51 -0.93
N VAL A 33 -14.40 -17.70 -0.23
CA VAL A 33 -14.27 -17.52 1.23
C VAL A 33 -14.59 -18.81 1.98
N LEU A 34 -15.57 -19.60 1.51
CA LEU A 34 -15.93 -20.87 2.14
C LEU A 34 -14.93 -22.00 1.82
N GLU A 35 -14.27 -21.94 0.67
CA GLU A 35 -13.34 -22.97 0.19
C GLU A 35 -11.89 -22.76 0.66
N ASP A 36 -11.44 -21.50 0.79
CA ASP A 36 -10.05 -21.17 1.14
C ASP A 36 -9.97 -20.20 2.33
N SER A 37 -9.59 -20.75 3.49
CA SER A 37 -9.39 -19.96 4.73
C SER A 37 -8.37 -18.82 4.60
N ARG A 38 -7.45 -18.88 3.63
CA ARG A 38 -6.51 -17.76 3.36
C ARG A 38 -7.24 -16.58 2.75
N VAL A 39 -8.25 -16.83 1.90
CA VAL A 39 -9.09 -15.80 1.30
C VAL A 39 -9.98 -15.16 2.36
N GLU A 40 -10.55 -15.95 3.27
CA GLU A 40 -11.30 -15.43 4.43
C GLU A 40 -10.44 -14.48 5.27
N ALA A 41 -9.22 -14.91 5.63
CA ALA A 41 -8.29 -14.09 6.41
C ALA A 41 -7.90 -12.81 5.67
N LEU A 42 -7.54 -12.92 4.38
CA LEU A 42 -7.19 -11.80 3.52
C LEU A 42 -8.33 -10.76 3.43
N LEU A 43 -9.57 -11.22 3.23
CA LEU A 43 -10.75 -10.37 3.21
C LEU A 43 -10.95 -9.66 4.55
N GLY A 44 -10.83 -10.40 5.66
CA GLY A 44 -10.96 -9.84 7.01
C GLY A 44 -9.94 -8.73 7.28
N GLU A 45 -8.67 -8.97 6.98
CA GLU A 45 -7.60 -7.99 7.15
C GLU A 45 -7.80 -6.75 6.28
N ALA A 46 -8.18 -6.93 5.01
CA ALA A 46 -8.42 -5.83 4.09
C ALA A 46 -9.59 -4.95 4.55
N LEU A 47 -10.71 -5.55 4.97
CA LEU A 47 -11.87 -4.83 5.49
C LEU A 47 -11.54 -4.10 6.79
N GLU A 48 -10.74 -4.70 7.66
CA GLU A 48 -10.33 -4.05 8.89
C GLU A 48 -9.38 -2.86 8.64
N ALA A 49 -8.42 -3.01 7.73
CA ALA A 49 -7.55 -1.93 7.31
C ALA A 49 -8.34 -0.79 6.65
N ALA A 50 -9.31 -1.11 5.79
CA ALA A 50 -10.21 -0.16 5.16
C ALA A 50 -11.06 0.60 6.20
N ALA A 51 -11.50 -0.09 7.25
CA ALA A 51 -12.29 0.49 8.33
C ALA A 51 -11.52 1.59 9.10
N ARG A 52 -10.20 1.43 9.24
CA ARG A 52 -9.35 2.31 10.06
C ARG A 52 -8.74 3.48 9.29
N THR A 53 -8.67 3.42 7.97
CA THR A 53 -8.03 4.48 7.16
C THR A 53 -9.01 5.55 6.67
N GLY A 54 -8.55 6.79 6.64
CA GLY A 54 -9.22 7.90 5.94
C GLY A 54 -8.69 8.12 4.51
N PHE A 55 -7.68 7.36 4.08
CA PHE A 55 -7.02 7.51 2.80
C PHE A 55 -7.76 6.68 1.74
N GLU A 56 -8.38 7.33 0.76
CA GLU A 56 -9.28 6.67 -0.18
C GLU A 56 -8.55 5.72 -1.13
N ALA A 57 -7.39 6.12 -1.64
CA ALA A 57 -6.55 5.31 -2.52
C ALA A 57 -6.16 3.97 -1.88
N LYS A 58 -5.75 4.00 -0.60
CA LYS A 58 -5.47 2.79 0.19
C LYS A 58 -6.72 1.91 0.30
N ARG A 59 -7.88 2.50 0.54
CA ARG A 59 -9.16 1.78 0.65
C ARG A 59 -9.55 1.07 -0.65
N ARG A 60 -9.46 1.78 -1.78
CA ARG A 60 -9.73 1.21 -3.11
C ARG A 60 -8.73 0.12 -3.48
N LEU A 61 -7.44 0.35 -3.21
CA LEU A 61 -6.41 -0.66 -3.50
C LEU A 61 -6.56 -1.92 -2.63
N LEU A 62 -6.94 -1.78 -1.35
CA LEU A 62 -7.28 -2.93 -0.50
C LEU A 62 -8.41 -3.76 -1.12
N GLY A 63 -9.49 -3.12 -1.58
CA GLY A 63 -10.58 -3.82 -2.25
C GLY A 63 -10.13 -4.48 -3.55
N ARG A 64 -9.35 -3.76 -4.36
CA ARG A 64 -8.84 -4.26 -5.64
C ARG A 64 -7.92 -5.47 -5.47
N ALA A 65 -7.01 -5.44 -4.50
CA ALA A 65 -6.09 -6.54 -4.24
C ALA A 65 -6.82 -7.84 -3.85
N VAL A 66 -7.86 -7.73 -3.02
CA VAL A 66 -8.72 -8.88 -2.68
C VAL A 66 -9.48 -9.38 -3.90
N ALA A 67 -10.08 -8.47 -4.69
CA ALA A 67 -10.82 -8.84 -5.89
C ALA A 67 -9.93 -9.55 -6.94
N ASP A 68 -8.72 -9.04 -7.18
CA ASP A 68 -7.78 -9.65 -8.12
C ASP A 68 -7.36 -11.07 -7.65
N ALA A 69 -7.19 -11.30 -6.34
CA ALA A 69 -6.93 -12.63 -5.79
C ALA A 69 -8.11 -13.60 -5.91
N LEU A 70 -9.35 -13.11 -5.82
CA LEU A 70 -10.57 -13.90 -5.99
C LEU A 70 -10.80 -14.34 -7.45
N LEU A 71 -10.39 -13.48 -8.38
CA LEU A 71 -10.50 -13.70 -9.83
C LEU A 71 -9.39 -14.58 -10.39
N SER A 72 -8.26 -14.70 -9.69
CA SER A 72 -7.13 -15.51 -10.11
C SER A 72 -7.38 -17.01 -9.92
N GLU A 73 -6.94 -17.82 -10.88
CA GLU A 73 -6.82 -19.28 -10.75
C GLU A 73 -5.48 -19.69 -10.12
N ASP A 74 -4.49 -18.80 -10.09
CA ASP A 74 -3.19 -19.03 -9.47
C ASP A 74 -3.27 -18.78 -7.95
N GLU A 75 -2.90 -19.79 -7.17
CA GLU A 75 -2.83 -19.69 -5.70
C GLU A 75 -1.84 -18.62 -5.23
N ALA A 76 -0.77 -18.35 -5.99
CA ALA A 76 0.20 -17.32 -5.65
C ALA A 76 -0.40 -15.91 -5.64
N ALA A 77 -1.56 -15.70 -6.29
CA ALA A 77 -2.25 -14.42 -6.26
C ALA A 77 -2.79 -14.07 -4.86
N VAL A 78 -3.20 -15.08 -4.06
CA VAL A 78 -3.63 -14.87 -2.68
C VAL A 78 -2.46 -14.40 -1.82
N ASP A 79 -1.29 -15.03 -1.98
CA ASP A 79 -0.08 -14.65 -1.25
C ASP A 79 0.38 -13.23 -1.64
N TYR A 80 0.34 -12.91 -2.93
CA TYR A 80 0.69 -11.57 -3.41
C TYR A 80 -0.28 -10.50 -2.91
N ALA A 81 -1.58 -10.78 -2.90
CA ALA A 81 -2.58 -9.88 -2.33
C ALA A 81 -2.38 -9.72 -0.82
N ALA A 82 -2.01 -10.77 -0.10
CA ALA A 82 -1.67 -10.69 1.32
C ALA A 82 -0.45 -9.78 1.58
N LEU A 83 0.56 -9.80 0.70
CA LEU A 83 1.68 -8.84 0.78
C LEU A 83 1.22 -7.39 0.60
N ILE A 84 0.36 -7.14 -0.41
CA ILE A 84 -0.21 -5.79 -0.64
C ILE A 84 -1.02 -5.35 0.59
N VAL A 85 -1.94 -6.18 1.07
CA VAL A 85 -2.78 -5.87 2.24
C VAL A 85 -1.92 -5.61 3.46
N THR A 86 -0.94 -6.47 3.75
CA THR A 86 0.00 -6.31 4.87
C THR A 86 0.76 -4.99 4.78
N ALA A 87 1.33 -4.65 3.62
CA ALA A 87 2.02 -3.38 3.42
C ALA A 87 1.07 -2.20 3.63
N LEU A 88 -0.11 -2.25 3.01
CA LEU A 88 -1.10 -1.19 3.13
C LEU A 88 -1.61 -1.02 4.56
N THR A 89 -1.69 -2.06 5.38
CA THR A 89 -2.11 -1.90 6.80
C THR A 89 -1.23 -0.93 7.58
N GLN A 90 0.04 -0.79 7.19
CA GLN A 90 1.05 0.03 7.88
C GLN A 90 1.36 1.34 7.15
N LEU A 91 1.16 1.38 5.83
CA LEU A 91 1.38 2.58 5.04
C LEU A 91 0.24 3.58 5.23
N GLU A 92 0.61 4.84 5.43
CA GLU A 92 -0.29 5.97 5.68
C GLU A 92 0.10 7.10 4.72
N PRO A 93 -0.72 8.16 4.55
CA PRO A 93 -0.47 9.20 3.55
C PRO A 93 0.94 9.81 3.60
N LEU A 94 1.52 9.95 4.79
CA LEU A 94 2.90 10.43 4.97
C LEU A 94 3.96 9.46 4.42
N HIS A 95 3.74 8.15 4.55
CA HIS A 95 4.62 7.12 4.02
C HIS A 95 4.55 7.11 2.48
N VAL A 96 3.35 7.23 1.93
CA VAL A 96 3.14 7.31 0.48
C VAL A 96 3.77 8.58 -0.11
N ARG A 97 3.64 9.72 0.56
CA ARG A 97 4.34 10.96 0.18
C ARG A 97 5.85 10.78 0.18
N ALA A 98 6.41 10.10 1.18
CA ALA A 98 7.82 9.78 1.22
C ALA A 98 8.23 8.89 0.03
N LEU A 99 7.45 7.87 -0.31
CA LEU A 99 7.67 7.02 -1.49
C LEU A 99 7.65 7.82 -2.80
N ILE A 100 6.69 8.72 -2.99
CA ILE A 100 6.62 9.59 -4.18
C ILE A 100 7.90 10.43 -4.31
N ARG A 101 8.39 10.99 -3.20
CA ARG A 101 9.64 11.76 -3.20
C ARG A 101 10.84 10.89 -3.54
N LEU A 102 10.91 9.67 -2.99
CA LEU A 102 11.98 8.71 -3.27
C LEU A 102 11.99 8.28 -4.75
N GLU A 103 10.84 8.04 -5.35
CA GLU A 103 10.71 7.67 -6.76
C GLU A 103 11.23 8.79 -7.67
N ARG A 104 10.76 10.03 -7.48
CA ARG A 104 11.24 11.21 -8.24
C ARG A 104 12.75 11.39 -8.16
N HIS A 105 13.32 11.21 -6.97
CA HIS A 105 14.77 11.30 -6.78
C HIS A 105 15.54 10.10 -7.32
N THR A 106 14.89 8.98 -7.62
CA THR A 106 15.55 7.85 -8.29
C THR A 106 15.56 8.03 -9.80
N ASP A 107 14.52 8.62 -10.38
CA ASP A 107 14.41 8.82 -11.82
C ASP A 107 15.38 9.92 -12.33
N LEU A 108 15.62 10.97 -11.52
CA LEU A 108 16.62 12.00 -11.80
C LEU A 108 18.08 11.49 -11.80
N LYS A 109 18.36 10.32 -11.20
CA LYS A 109 19.71 9.76 -11.05
C LYS A 109 20.30 9.16 -12.33
N TYR A 110 19.48 8.84 -13.33
CA TYR A 110 19.99 8.26 -14.59
C TYR A 110 20.65 9.29 -15.50
N GLU A 111 20.39 10.59 -15.31
CA GLU A 111 20.93 11.63 -16.20
C GLU A 111 22.13 12.36 -15.59
N GLN A 112 22.18 12.66 -14.28
CA GLN A 112 23.26 13.46 -13.69
C GLN A 112 23.36 13.25 -12.15
N ALA A 113 24.36 12.53 -11.62
CA ALA A 113 24.71 12.67 -10.20
C ALA A 113 26.12 12.18 -9.83
N ALA A 114 26.91 13.08 -9.25
CA ALA A 114 28.05 12.75 -8.40
C ALA A 114 27.56 12.06 -7.12
N GLU A 115 28.29 11.04 -6.64
CA GLU A 115 27.95 10.12 -5.54
C GLU A 115 27.48 10.78 -4.21
N TRP A 116 27.78 12.06 -3.98
CA TRP A 116 27.61 12.71 -2.67
C TRP A 116 26.20 13.29 -2.44
N ASP A 117 25.46 13.63 -3.50
CA ASP A 117 24.09 14.16 -3.40
C ASP A 117 23.05 13.05 -3.16
N GLN A 118 23.42 11.81 -3.48
CA GLN A 118 22.61 10.61 -3.28
C GLN A 118 22.35 10.29 -1.80
N LEU A 119 23.12 10.85 -0.87
CA LEU A 119 22.92 10.67 0.57
C LEU A 119 21.96 11.71 1.18
N ALA A 120 21.69 12.84 0.51
CA ALA A 120 20.97 13.95 1.11
C ALA A 120 19.47 13.67 1.29
N VAL A 121 18.78 13.23 0.23
CA VAL A 121 17.34 12.90 0.28
C VAL A 121 17.06 11.74 1.23
N HIS A 122 17.87 10.70 1.11
CA HIS A 122 17.71 9.44 1.86
C HIS A 122 17.94 9.61 3.37
N ARG A 123 18.64 10.67 3.79
CA ARG A 123 18.84 11.07 5.20
C ARG A 123 17.80 12.06 5.72
N THR A 124 16.85 12.53 4.91
CA THR A 124 15.84 13.53 5.31
C THR A 124 14.52 12.94 5.80
N LEU A 125 14.32 11.62 5.64
CA LEU A 125 13.15 10.96 6.19
C LEU A 125 13.27 10.87 7.71
N ALA A 126 12.17 11.14 8.42
CA ALA A 126 12.10 10.82 9.84
C ALA A 126 12.26 9.30 10.03
N GLU A 127 13.01 8.89 11.06
CA GLU A 127 13.34 7.49 11.32
C GLU A 127 12.12 6.54 11.34
N PRO A 128 10.96 6.91 11.95
CA PRO A 128 9.77 6.05 11.90
C PRO A 128 9.22 5.83 10.48
N VAL A 129 9.35 6.83 9.61
CA VAL A 129 8.92 6.74 8.21
C VAL A 129 9.86 5.79 7.45
N ALA A 130 11.17 5.97 7.60
CA ALA A 130 12.15 5.09 6.98
C ALA A 130 11.96 3.63 7.43
N ALA A 131 11.78 3.41 8.74
CA ALA A 131 11.53 2.09 9.31
C ALA A 131 10.26 1.43 8.73
N ALA A 132 9.15 2.17 8.63
CA ALA A 132 7.91 1.65 8.04
C ALA A 132 8.08 1.27 6.56
N LEU A 133 8.78 2.10 5.77
CA LEU A 133 9.03 1.81 4.35
C LEU A 133 9.92 0.57 4.17
N ILE A 134 10.92 0.39 5.04
CA ILE A 134 11.81 -0.78 5.00
C ILE A 134 11.06 -2.04 5.46
N TYR A 135 10.32 -1.96 6.57
CA TYR A 135 9.61 -3.10 7.15
C TYR A 135 8.49 -3.63 6.25
N THR A 136 7.82 -2.74 5.51
CA THR A 136 6.79 -3.13 4.54
C THR A 136 7.37 -3.58 3.19
N GLY A 137 8.70 -3.58 3.03
CA GLY A 137 9.37 -4.05 1.81
C GLY A 137 9.23 -3.14 0.59
N VAL A 138 8.64 -1.95 0.73
CA VAL A 138 8.51 -0.96 -0.35
C VAL A 138 9.80 -0.18 -0.59
N ALA A 139 10.76 -0.27 0.33
CA ALA A 139 12.08 0.33 0.21
C ALA A 139 13.18 -0.58 0.77
N THR A 140 14.40 -0.49 0.23
CA THR A 140 15.55 -1.22 0.78
C THR A 140 16.34 -0.34 1.75
N PRO A 141 16.91 -0.91 2.82
CA PRO A 141 17.82 -0.17 3.69
C PRO A 141 19.19 0.01 3.02
N GLY A 142 19.81 1.15 3.26
CA GLY A 142 21.23 1.37 3.02
C GLY A 142 22.02 1.23 4.31
N MET A 143 23.21 0.64 4.22
CA MET A 143 24.18 0.67 5.32
C MET A 143 25.30 1.64 4.95
N ALA A 144 25.51 2.65 5.79
CA ALA A 144 26.69 3.49 5.74
C ALA A 144 27.57 3.19 6.96
N ALA A 145 28.88 3.40 6.83
CA ALA A 145 29.78 3.51 7.96
C ALA A 145 29.49 4.83 8.71
N GLY A 146 28.33 4.94 9.37
CA GLY A 146 27.84 6.19 9.94
C GLY A 146 26.39 6.09 10.44
N PRO A 147 25.67 7.22 10.65
CA PRO A 147 24.40 7.32 11.41
C PRO A 147 23.28 6.41 10.86
N PRO A 148 22.14 6.21 11.58
CA PRO A 148 21.35 4.97 11.52
C PRO A 148 20.71 4.73 10.15
N MET A 149 20.24 3.48 9.99
CA MET A 149 19.57 2.92 8.81
C MET A 149 18.80 3.97 7.99
N TYR A 150 19.19 4.16 6.73
CA TYR A 150 18.50 5.05 5.79
C TYR A 150 17.82 4.22 4.69
N VAL A 151 16.82 4.79 4.01
CA VAL A 151 16.26 4.17 2.80
C VAL A 151 17.29 4.33 1.68
N ARG A 152 17.67 3.28 0.94
CA ARG A 152 18.61 3.35 -0.19
C ARG A 152 17.90 3.63 -1.51
N GLU A 153 16.83 2.89 -1.75
CA GLU A 153 16.06 2.91 -3.00
C GLU A 153 14.67 2.34 -2.77
N ILE A 154 13.73 2.71 -3.64
CA ILE A 154 12.41 2.09 -3.73
C ILE A 154 12.54 0.70 -4.40
N THR A 155 11.86 -0.31 -3.86
CA THR A 155 11.86 -1.67 -4.45
C THR A 155 10.93 -1.74 -5.66
N GLU A 156 11.04 -2.81 -6.44
CA GLU A 156 10.06 -3.11 -7.51
C GLU A 156 8.64 -3.23 -6.95
N PHE A 157 8.48 -3.91 -5.81
CA PHE A 157 7.22 -3.99 -5.09
C PHE A 157 6.70 -2.59 -4.69
N GLY A 158 7.58 -1.72 -4.15
CA GLY A 158 7.22 -0.35 -3.81
C GLY A 158 6.76 0.48 -5.00
N ARG A 159 7.43 0.35 -6.15
CA ARG A 159 7.03 1.02 -7.41
C ARG A 159 5.71 0.48 -7.94
N ALA A 160 5.53 -0.84 -7.93
CA ALA A 160 4.28 -1.48 -8.36
C ALA A 160 3.11 -1.02 -7.48
N LEU A 161 3.27 -1.03 -6.16
CA LEU A 161 2.27 -0.57 -5.20
C LEU A 161 1.95 0.92 -5.39
N LEU A 162 2.96 1.77 -5.64
CA LEU A 162 2.75 3.19 -5.93
C LEU A 162 2.00 3.41 -7.25
N GLY A 163 2.32 2.64 -8.30
CA GLY A 163 1.61 2.65 -9.57
C GLY A 163 0.14 2.21 -9.42
N GLN A 164 -0.12 1.18 -8.62
CA GLN A 164 -1.47 0.73 -8.31
C GLN A 164 -2.26 1.78 -7.52
N LEU A 165 -1.64 2.44 -6.52
CA LEU A 165 -2.28 3.53 -5.76
C LEU A 165 -2.69 4.69 -6.67
N ARG A 166 -1.86 5.06 -7.65
CA ARG A 166 -2.20 6.05 -8.68
C ARG A 166 -3.41 5.59 -9.49
N GLY A 167 -3.33 4.38 -10.07
CA GLY A 167 -4.39 3.84 -10.92
C GLY A 167 -5.78 3.74 -10.28
N VAL A 168 -5.89 3.68 -8.95
CA VAL A 168 -7.19 3.67 -8.25
C VAL A 168 -7.67 5.05 -7.79
N ALA A 169 -6.80 6.06 -7.72
CA ALA A 169 -7.12 7.37 -7.15
C ALA A 169 -6.14 8.50 -7.57
N ASP A 170 -6.05 8.78 -8.87
CA ASP A 170 -5.11 9.78 -9.42
C ASP A 170 -5.20 11.15 -8.72
N GLU A 171 -6.39 11.71 -8.53
CA GLU A 171 -6.56 13.05 -7.92
C GLU A 171 -6.10 13.13 -6.44
N GLU A 172 -6.23 12.05 -5.67
CA GLU A 172 -5.73 12.00 -4.29
C GLU A 172 -4.21 11.84 -4.26
N MET A 173 -3.67 11.08 -5.21
CA MET A 173 -2.24 10.86 -5.36
C MET A 173 -1.50 12.10 -5.87
N GLU A 174 -2.10 12.89 -6.75
CA GLU A 174 -1.58 14.19 -7.18
C GLU A 174 -1.43 15.16 -6.00
N ARG A 175 -2.45 15.26 -5.14
CA ARG A 175 -2.41 16.11 -3.93
C ARG A 175 -1.34 15.69 -2.91
N LEU A 176 -0.92 14.42 -2.92
CA LEU A 176 0.19 13.95 -2.08
C LEU A 176 1.57 14.27 -2.68
N ALA A 177 1.61 14.56 -3.97
CA ALA A 177 2.83 14.80 -4.72
C ALA A 177 3.27 16.28 -4.69
N ASP A 178 2.37 17.19 -4.29
CA ASP A 178 2.62 18.61 -3.99
C ASP A 178 3.26 18.81 -2.59
#